data_AF-A0A7I8CJ39-F1
#
_entry.id   AF-A0A7I8CJ39-F1
#
_cell.length_a   1.000
_cell.length_b   1.000
_cell.length_c   1.000
_cell.angle_alpha   90.00
_cell.angle_beta   90.00
_cell.angle_gamma   90.00
#
_symmetry.space_group_name_H-M   'P 1'
#
loop_
_entity.id
_entity.type
_entity.pdbx_description
1 polymer ?
#
loop_
_entity_poly.entity_id
_entity_poly.type
_entity_poly.pdbx_seq_one_letter_code
_entity_poly.pdbx_strand_id
1 'polypeptide(L)'
;MPVGSLVAKGKVELGFQQLSELVHEPGIDIIGMLPAAIQAATVFSAAICATSERQEAAKAFLNHLASADGDQVKIAHGMAPV
;
A
#
# COMPACT_ATOMS: atom_id res chain seq x y z
N MET A 1 9.67 -0.64 -15.04
CA MET A 1 10.59 -1.16 -14.00
C MET A 1 10.32 -0.37 -12.72
N PRO A 2 10.24 -1.00 -11.53
CA PRO A 2 10.09 -0.27 -10.27
C PRO A 2 11.26 0.70 -10.04
N VAL A 3 10.99 1.90 -9.54
CA VAL A 3 12.02 2.92 -9.30
C VAL A 3 13.00 2.48 -8.22
N GLY A 4 12.53 1.79 -7.18
CA GLY A 4 13.37 1.24 -6.11
C GLY A 4 14.49 0.36 -6.65
N SER A 5 14.17 -0.55 -7.58
CA SER A 5 15.18 -1.40 -8.23
C SER A 5 16.19 -0.62 -9.09
N LEU A 6 15.82 0.53 -9.66
CA LEU A 6 16.76 1.39 -10.39
C LEU A 6 17.72 2.11 -9.43
N VAL A 7 17.21 2.56 -8.28
CA VAL A 7 18.01 3.18 -7.22
C VAL A 7 18.97 2.16 -6.61
N ALA A 8 18.49 0.98 -6.22
CA ALA A 8 19.30 -0.10 -5.65
C ALA A 8 20.46 -0.54 -6.59
N LYS A 9 20.25 -0.44 -7.90
CA LYS A 9 21.27 -0.75 -8.92
C LYS A 9 22.20 0.42 -9.26
N GLY A 10 22.04 1.57 -8.61
CA GLY A 10 22.80 2.79 -8.90
C GLY A 10 22.55 3.38 -10.29
N LYS A 11 21.42 3.03 -10.94
CA LYS A 11 21.07 3.54 -12.28
C LYS A 11 20.40 4.92 -12.22
N VAL A 12 19.78 5.24 -11.08
CA VAL A 12 19.23 6.55 -10.75
C VAL A 12 19.54 6.86 -9.29
N GLU A 13 19.66 8.14 -8.95
CA GLU A 13 20.02 8.57 -7.59
C GLU A 13 18.80 8.80 -6.68
N LEU A 14 17.65 9.15 -7.26
CA LEU A 14 16.42 9.46 -6.53
C LEU A 14 15.19 8.92 -7.27
N GLY A 15 14.19 8.48 -6.51
CA GLY A 15 12.94 7.95 -7.03
C GLY A 15 11.73 8.36 -6.20
N PHE A 16 10.56 8.41 -6.85
CA PHE A 16 9.27 8.64 -6.21
C PHE A 16 8.32 7.50 -6.61
N GLN A 17 7.75 6.81 -5.63
CA GLN A 17 6.82 5.70 -5.85
C GLN A 17 5.95 5.51 -4.60
N GLN A 18 4.94 4.65 -4.69
CA GLN A 18 4.11 4.25 -3.56
C GLN A 18 4.97 3.63 -2.46
N LEU A 19 4.78 4.08 -1.21
CA LEU A 19 5.52 3.56 -0.06
C LEU A 19 5.38 2.04 0.07
N SER A 20 4.19 1.49 -0.19
CA SER A 20 3.91 0.05 -0.16
C SER A 20 4.79 -0.78 -1.11
N GLU A 21 5.28 -0.18 -2.19
CA GLU A 21 6.19 -0.83 -3.13
C GLU A 21 7.67 -0.67 -2.74
N LEU A 22 7.99 0.28 -1.85
CA LEU A 22 9.37 0.59 -1.43
C LEU A 22 9.75 -0.07 -0.10
N VAL A 23 8.81 -0.24 0.83
CA VAL A 23 9.08 -0.75 2.20
C VAL A 23 9.78 -2.12 2.27
N HIS A 24 9.75 -2.91 1.20
CA HIS A 24 10.42 -4.21 1.12
C HIS A 24 11.51 -4.27 0.04
N GLU A 25 11.87 -3.16 -0.60
CA GLU A 25 12.96 -3.15 -1.58
C GLU A 25 14.31 -3.04 -0.85
N PRO A 26 15.20 -4.04 -0.97
CA PRO A 26 16.51 -3.99 -0.35
C PRO A 26 17.45 -3.04 -1.12
N GLY A 27 18.37 -2.40 -0.40
CA GLY A 27 19.41 -1.57 -1.01
C GLY A 27 18.97 -0.17 -1.40
N ILE A 28 17.85 0.31 -0.84
CA ILE A 28 17.44 1.72 -0.91
C ILE A 28 17.19 2.28 0.49
N ASP A 29 17.32 3.60 0.63
CA ASP A 29 16.90 4.33 1.82
C ASP A 29 15.59 5.08 1.54
N ILE A 30 14.60 4.91 2.43
CA ILE A 30 13.32 5.65 2.36
C ILE A 30 13.45 6.93 3.16
N ILE A 31 13.54 8.07 2.46
CA ILE A 31 13.76 9.39 3.08
C ILE A 31 12.49 9.94 3.74
N GLY A 32 11.31 9.53 3.27
CA GLY A 32 10.03 9.91 3.84
C GLY A 32 8.94 10.13 2.79
N MET A 33 7.78 10.61 3.26
CA MET A 33 6.66 10.96 2.39
C MET A 33 6.88 12.33 1.73
N LEU A 34 6.32 12.50 0.52
CA LEU A 34 6.22 13.80 -0.11
C LEU A 34 5.35 14.76 0.72
N PRO A 35 5.55 16.09 0.61
CA PRO A 35 4.63 17.07 1.18
C PRO A 35 3.19 16.82 0.73
N ALA A 36 2.23 16.95 1.64
CA ALA A 36 0.82 16.64 1.40
C ALA A 36 0.23 17.33 0.14
N ALA A 37 0.67 18.56 -0.16
CA ALA A 37 0.22 19.31 -1.32
C ALA A 37 0.58 18.67 -2.68
N ILE A 38 1.60 17.80 -2.70
CA ILE A 38 2.08 17.12 -3.92
C ILE A 38 2.10 15.61 -3.77
N GLN A 39 1.51 15.08 -2.70
CA GLN A 39 1.40 13.65 -2.47
C GLN A 39 0.20 13.12 -3.27
N ALA A 40 0.46 12.16 -4.16
CA ALA A 40 -0.60 11.43 -4.84
C ALA A 40 -1.08 10.28 -3.95
N ALA A 41 -2.28 10.40 -3.38
CA ALA A 41 -2.90 9.31 -2.64
C ALA A 41 -3.39 8.23 -3.61
N THR A 42 -3.06 6.97 -3.33
CA THR A 42 -3.67 5.81 -3.99
C THR A 42 -4.62 5.15 -3.01
N VAL A 43 -5.91 5.17 -3.32
CA VAL A 43 -6.95 4.58 -2.47
C VAL A 43 -7.29 3.20 -3.00
N PHE A 44 -7.13 2.19 -2.14
CA PHE A 44 -7.62 0.84 -2.40
C PHE A 44 -9.01 0.69 -1.79
N SER A 45 -9.94 0.15 -2.57
CA SER A 45 -11.33 -0.05 -2.13
C SER A 45 -11.77 -1.47 -2.43
N ALA A 46 -12.64 -2.01 -1.58
CA ALA A 46 -13.21 -3.34 -1.74
C ALA A 46 -14.74 -3.25 -1.66
N ALA A 47 -15.41 -4.06 -2.48
CA ALA A 47 -16.86 -4.17 -2.53
C ALA A 47 -17.27 -5.62 -2.78
N ILE A 48 -18.48 -5.98 -2.38
CA ILE A 48 -19.05 -7.30 -2.61
C ILE A 48 -19.82 -7.27 -3.92
N CYS A 49 -19.54 -8.21 -4.83
CA CYS A 49 -20.31 -8.35 -6.06
C CYS A 49 -21.79 -8.59 -5.75
N ALA A 50 -22.68 -7.83 -6.41
CA ALA A 50 -24.13 -7.92 -6.19
C ALA A 50 -24.69 -9.33 -6.43
N THR A 51 -24.05 -10.12 -7.30
CA THR A 51 -24.43 -11.49 -7.65
C THR A 51 -23.76 -12.56 -6.78
N SER A 52 -22.94 -12.20 -5.80
CA SER A 52 -22.26 -13.20 -4.96
C SER A 52 -23.27 -13.98 -4.13
N GLU A 53 -23.20 -15.30 -4.17
CA GLU A 53 -23.98 -16.20 -3.31
C GLU A 53 -23.40 -16.29 -1.89
N ARG A 54 -22.20 -15.74 -1.67
CA ARG A 54 -21.46 -15.78 -0.39
C ARG A 54 -21.41 -14.42 0.30
N GLN A 55 -22.52 -13.69 0.32
CA GLN A 55 -22.62 -12.33 0.86
C GLN A 55 -22.09 -12.21 2.30
N GLU A 56 -22.58 -13.05 3.21
CA GLU A 56 -22.20 -12.96 4.63
C GLU A 56 -20.73 -13.28 4.87
N ALA A 57 -20.17 -14.28 4.18
CA ALA A 57 -18.75 -14.58 4.27
C ALA A 57 -17.88 -13.43 3.70
N ALA A 58 -18.31 -12.82 2.59
CA ALA A 58 -17.63 -11.67 2.02
C ALA A 58 -17.69 -10.45 2.95
N LYS A 59 -18.84 -10.18 3.59
CA LYS A 59 -18.97 -9.12 4.61
C LYS A 59 -18.04 -9.37 5.78
N ALA A 60 -18.01 -10.59 6.32
CA ALA A 60 -17.13 -10.95 7.41
C ALA A 60 -15.65 -10.73 7.04
N PHE A 61 -15.27 -11.08 5.82
CA PHE A 61 -13.92 -10.83 5.30
C PHE A 61 -13.60 -9.34 5.20
N LEU A 62 -14.48 -8.52 4.60
CA LEU A 62 -14.25 -7.07 4.49
C LEU A 62 -14.19 -6.40 5.89
N ASN A 63 -15.03 -6.84 6.83
CA ASN A 63 -14.98 -6.38 8.21
C ASN A 63 -13.65 -6.74 8.88
N HIS A 64 -13.10 -7.92 8.61
CA HIS A 64 -11.79 -8.31 9.11
C HIS A 64 -10.66 -7.45 8.50
N LEU A 65 -10.70 -7.18 7.19
CA LEU A 65 -9.74 -6.26 6.56
C LEU A 65 -9.80 -4.83 7.13
N ALA A 66 -10.95 -4.41 7.63
CA ALA A 66 -11.18 -3.12 8.28
C ALA A 66 -11.00 -3.16 9.82
N SER A 67 -10.53 -4.28 10.38
CA SER A 67 -10.27 -4.40 11.81
C SER A 67 -8.94 -3.77 12.21
N ALA A 68 -8.73 -3.57 13.51
CA ALA A 68 -7.46 -3.09 14.06
C ALA A 68 -6.26 -3.99 13.67
N ASP A 69 -6.46 -5.31 13.60
CA ASP A 69 -5.43 -6.24 13.12
C ASP A 69 -5.11 -5.99 11.64
N GLY A 70 -6.15 -5.75 10.83
CA GLY A 70 -6.00 -5.37 9.43
C GLY A 70 -5.27 -4.02 9.27
N ASP A 71 -5.53 -3.05 10.13
CA ASP A 71 -4.85 -1.76 10.13
C ASP A 71 -3.37 -1.89 10.49
N GLN A 72 -3.03 -2.74 11.46
CA GLN A 72 -1.63 -3.02 11.78
C GLN A 72 -0.88 -3.62 10.59
N VAL A 73 -1.51 -4.54 9.86
CA VAL A 73 -0.93 -5.13 8.64
C VAL A 73 -0.73 -4.07 7.55
N LYS A 74 -1.71 -3.19 7.32
CA LYS A 74 -1.58 -2.06 6.37
C LYS A 74 -0.37 -1.20 6.70
N ILE A 75 -0.25 -0.79 7.96
CA ILE A 75 0.85 0.06 8.45
C ILE A 75 2.19 -0.64 8.27
N ALA A 76 2.29 -1.92 8.65
CA ALA A 76 3.50 -2.72 8.48
C ALA A 76 3.97 -2.82 7.03
N HIS A 77 3.05 -2.73 6.07
CA HIS A 77 3.33 -2.77 4.64
C HIS A 77 3.23 -1.40 3.94
N GLY A 78 3.41 -0.30 4.68
CA GLY A 78 3.56 1.03 4.08
C GLY A 78 2.27 1.66 3.55
N MET A 79 1.11 1.18 4.01
CA MET A 79 -0.21 1.72 3.68
C MET A 79 -0.81 2.45 4.89
N ALA A 80 -1.62 3.48 4.62
CA ALA A 80 -2.43 4.13 5.65
C ALA A 80 -3.80 3.43 5.76
N PRO A 81 -4.28 3.10 6.98
CA PRO A 81 -5.66 2.70 7.18
C PRO A 81 -6.61 3.87 6.95
N VAL A 82 -7.91 3.57 6.75
CA VAL A 82 -8.99 4.54 6.53
C VAL A 82 -9.86 4.68 7.76
#